data_AF-A0A099UEW3-F1
#
_entry.id   AF-A0A099UEW3-F1
#
_cell.length_a   1.000
_cell.length_b   1.000
_cell.length_c   1.000
_cell.angle_alpha   90.00
_cell.angle_beta   90.00
_cell.angle_gamma   90.00
#
_symmetry.space_group_name_H-M   'P 1'
#
loop_
_entity.id
_entity.type
_entity.pdbx_description
1 polymer ?
#
loop_
_entity_poly.entity_id
_entity_poly.type
_entity_poly.pdbx_seq_one_letter_code
_entity_poly.pdbx_strand_id
1 'polypeptide(L)' 'MSRKERVKTTIDFIKSGVFALLTALFGIFAYIVINIDTINIFQAIACIIGIVIIVIIFFFLIKYLKKNLDELEELE' A
#
# COMPACT_ATOMS: atom_id res chain seq x y z
N MET A 1 -25.93 -8.37 -5.66
CA MET A 1 -25.37 -7.14 -5.05
C MET A 1 -25.58 -5.98 -6.00
N SER A 2 -26.07 -4.87 -5.46
CA SER A 2 -26.20 -3.61 -6.21
C SER A 2 -24.81 -3.12 -6.66
N ARG A 3 -24.74 -2.37 -7.77
CA ARG A 3 -23.48 -1.77 -8.27
C ARG A 3 -22.77 -0.97 -7.17
N LYS A 4 -23.55 -0.21 -6.39
CA LYS A 4 -23.09 0.57 -5.22
C LYS A 4 -22.40 -0.30 -4.17
N GLU A 5 -22.98 -1.46 -3.88
CA GLU A 5 -22.50 -2.40 -2.87
C GLU A 5 -21.16 -3.05 -3.28
N ARG A 6 -20.99 -3.30 -4.58
CA ARG A 6 -19.71 -3.77 -5.16
C ARG A 6 -18.62 -2.70 -5.04
N VAL A 7 -18.90 -1.46 -5.44
CA VAL A 7 -17.91 -0.36 -5.37
C VAL A 7 -17.49 -0.10 -3.93
N LYS A 8 -18.43 -0.10 -2.97
CA LYS A 8 -18.12 0.05 -1.55
C LYS A 8 -17.23 -1.08 -1.01
N THR A 9 -17.52 -2.33 -1.37
CA THR A 9 -16.69 -3.49 -1.00
C THR A 9 -15.28 -3.37 -1.57
N THR A 10 -15.14 -2.90 -2.82
CA THR A 10 -13.85 -2.65 -3.45
C THR A 10 -13.06 -1.55 -2.71
N ILE A 11 -13.72 -0.46 -2.32
CA ILE A 11 -13.10 0.62 -1.52
C ILE A 11 -12.59 0.08 -0.17
N ASP A 12 -13.38 -0.74 0.52
CA ASP A 12 -12.97 -1.34 1.79
C ASP A 12 -11.78 -2.29 1.62
N PHE A 13 -11.74 -3.07 0.53
CA PHE A 13 -10.59 -3.93 0.21
C PHE A 13 -9.32 -3.14 -0.13
N ILE A 14 -9.46 -2.05 -0.89
CA ILE A 14 -8.35 -1.15 -1.17
C ILE A 14 -7.82 -0.53 0.13
N LYS A 15 -8.71 -0.11 1.02
CA LYS A 15 -8.36 0.48 2.31
C LYS A 15 -7.58 -0.50 3.18
N SER A 16 -7.98 -1.77 3.24
CA SER A 16 -7.21 -2.79 3.96
C SER A 16 -5.85 -3.05 3.31
N GLY A 17 -5.76 -3.00 1.97
CA GLY A 17 -4.51 -3.02 1.22
C GLY A 17 -3.54 -1.89 1.62
N VAL A 18 -4.05 -0.67 1.83
CA VAL A 18 -3.24 0.47 2.32
C VAL A 18 -2.64 0.17 3.71
N PHE A 19 -3.43 -0.41 4.62
CA PHE A 19 -2.92 -0.79 5.95
C PHE A 19 -1.84 -1.87 5.89
N ALA A 20 -1.99 -2.85 5.00
CA ALA A 20 -0.97 -3.88 4.79
C ALA A 20 0.35 -3.27 4.29
N LEU A 21 0.29 -2.32 3.36
CA LEU A 21 1.48 -1.62 2.85
C LEU A 21 2.15 -0.74 3.89
N LEU A 22 1.37 -0.03 4.71
CA LEU A 22 1.90 0.73 5.86
C LEU A 22 2.62 -0.20 6.84
N THR A 23 2.03 -1.36 7.14
CA THR A 23 2.63 -2.36 8.03
C THR A 23 3.97 -2.87 7.46
N ALA A 24 4.03 -3.11 6.15
CA ALA A 24 5.27 -3.51 5.48
C ALA A 24 6.35 -2.41 5.56
N LEU A 25 6.00 -1.14 5.39
CA LEU A 25 6.94 -0.02 5.56
C LEU A 25 7.50 0.04 6.99
N PHE A 26 6.64 -0.09 8.00
CA PHE A 26 7.09 -0.14 9.39
C PHE A 26 7.98 -1.36 9.66
N GLY A 27 7.70 -2.50 9.04
CA GLY A 27 8.56 -3.69 9.12
C GLY A 27 9.96 -3.45 8.55
N ILE A 28 10.05 -2.85 7.36
CA ILE A 28 11.34 -2.48 6.75
C ILE A 28 12.08 -1.45 7.62
N PHE A 29 11.37 -0.44 8.12
CA PHE A 29 11.95 0.57 9.00
C PHE A 29 12.50 -0.04 10.29
N ALA A 30 11.71 -0.88 10.97
CA ALA A 30 12.13 -1.57 12.19
C ALA A 30 13.35 -2.46 11.93
N TYR A 31 13.37 -3.19 10.81
CA TYR A 31 14.52 -4.01 10.42
C TYR A 31 15.81 -3.20 10.28
N ILE A 32 15.74 -2.04 9.60
CA ILE A 32 16.87 -1.14 9.43
C ILE A 32 17.34 -0.59 10.79
N VAL A 33 16.42 -0.14 11.64
CA VAL A 33 16.75 0.44 12.96
C VAL A 33 17.40 -0.60 13.88
N ILE A 34 16.88 -1.83 13.90
CA ILE A 34 17.42 -2.91 14.76
C ILE A 34 18.82 -3.34 14.30
N ASN A 35 19.09 -3.28 13.00
CA ASN A 35 20.35 -3.77 12.41
C ASN A 35 21.25 -2.63 11.91
N ILE A 36 21.13 -1.42 12.47
CA ILE A 36 21.77 -0.23 11.90
C ILE A 36 23.30 -0.34 11.79
N ASP A 37 23.94 -1.03 12.74
CA ASP A 37 25.38 -1.23 12.79
C ASP A 37 25.86 -2.51 12.08
N THR A 38 24.93 -3.42 11.73
CA THR A 38 25.22 -4.75 11.16
C THR A 38 24.69 -4.92 9.74
N ILE A 39 24.00 -3.91 9.21
CA ILE A 39 23.35 -4.01 7.91
C ILE A 39 24.40 -4.20 6.80
N ASN A 40 24.27 -5.31 6.08
CA ASN A 40 25.12 -5.57 4.92
C ASN A 40 24.57 -4.80 3.70
N ILE A 41 25.44 -4.46 2.74
CA ILE A 41 25.08 -3.76 1.49
C ILE A 41 23.92 -4.48 0.77
N PHE A 42 23.92 -5.81 0.77
CA PHE A 42 22.83 -6.60 0.18
C PHE A 42 21.48 -6.36 0.87
N GLN A 43 21.46 -6.28 2.20
CA GLN A 43 20.24 -6.01 2.98
C GLN A 43 19.74 -4.58 2.75
N ALA A 44 20.67 -3.61 2.66
CA ALA A 44 20.33 -2.23 2.34
C ALA A 44 19.69 -2.12 0.94
N ILE A 45 20.26 -2.77 -0.07
CA ILE A 45 19.69 -2.81 -1.43
C ILE A 45 18.30 -3.47 -1.42
N ALA A 46 18.14 -4.59 -0.71
CA ALA A 46 16.86 -5.26 -0.59
C ALA A 46 15.78 -4.37 0.06
N CYS A 47 16.15 -3.61 1.10
CA CYS A 47 15.25 -2.65 1.74
C CYS A 47 14.84 -1.53 0.78
N ILE A 48 15.79 -0.96 0.03
CA ILE A 48 15.52 0.09 -0.95
C ILE A 48 14.56 -0.42 -2.03
N ILE A 49 14.82 -1.60 -2.58
CA ILE A 49 13.93 -2.24 -3.57
C ILE A 49 12.54 -2.47 -2.99
N GLY A 50 12.45 -2.96 -1.74
CA GLY A 50 11.19 -3.15 -1.04
C GLY A 50 10.40 -1.85 -0.89
N ILE A 51 11.06 -0.75 -0.49
CA ILE A 51 10.44 0.57 -0.39
C ILE A 51 9.94 1.05 -1.77
N VAL A 52 10.76 0.92 -2.82
CA VAL A 52 10.38 1.33 -4.18
C VAL A 52 9.15 0.55 -4.66
N ILE A 53 9.12 -0.77 -4.46
CA ILE A 53 7.97 -1.61 -4.82
C ILE A 53 6.72 -1.16 -4.06
N ILE A 54 6.84 -0.93 -2.74
CA ILE A 54 5.71 -0.48 -1.93
C ILE A 54 5.18 0.86 -2.43
N VAL A 55 6.05 1.83 -2.73
CA VAL A 55 5.64 3.15 -3.25
C VAL A 55 4.90 3.01 -4.58
N ILE A 56 5.40 2.17 -5.49
CA ILE A 56 4.73 1.91 -6.77
C ILE A 56 3.33 1.34 -6.55
N ILE A 57 3.22 0.30 -5.70
CA ILE A 57 1.93 -0.31 -5.39
C ILE A 57 0.99 0.72 -4.75
N PHE A 58 1.48 1.53 -3.80
CA PHE A 58 0.72 2.58 -3.13
C PHE A 58 0.14 3.59 -4.12
N PHE A 59 0.96 4.01 -5.10
CA PHE A 59 0.53 4.93 -6.15
C PHE A 59 -0.61 4.35 -6.99
N PHE A 60 -0.49 3.09 -7.42
CA PHE A 60 -1.56 2.40 -8.16
C PHE A 60 -2.83 2.25 -7.32
N LEU A 61 -2.67 1.92 -6.03
CA LEU A 61 -3.79 1.73 -5.09
C LEU A 61 -4.57 3.02 -4.87
N ILE A 62 -3.89 4.15 -4.66
CA ILE A 62 -4.52 5.47 -4.54
C ILE A 62 -5.22 5.86 -5.84
N LYS A 63 -4.56 5.67 -6.99
CA LYS A 63 -5.17 6.01 -8.28
C LYS A 63 -6.43 5.19 -8.54
N TYR A 64 -6.41 3.90 -8.19
CA TYR A 64 -7.56 3.03 -8.31
C TYR A 64 -8.66 3.41 -7.31
N LEU A 65 -8.31 3.73 -6.07
CA LEU A 65 -9.27 4.19 -5.05
C LEU A 65 -10.01 5.46 -5.51
N LYS A 66 -9.27 6.46 -6.00
CA LYS A 66 -9.85 7.71 -6.49
C LYS A 66 -10.86 7.46 -7.61
N LYS A 67 -10.50 6.60 -8.58
CA LYS A 67 -11.42 6.23 -9.66
C LYS A 67 -12.70 5.57 -9.14
N ASN A 68 -12.59 4.65 -8.17
CA ASN A 68 -13.76 3.98 -7.59
C ASN A 68 -14.61 4.93 -6.72
N LEU A 69 -14.00 5.94 -6.08
CA LEU A 69 -14.71 6.98 -5.36
C LEU A 69 -15.50 7.88 -6.31
N ASP A 70 -14.89 8.34 -7.40
CA ASP A 70 -15.58 9.14 -8.42
C ASP A 70 -16.77 8.35 -9.03
N GLU A 71 -16.58 7.05 -9.33
CA GLU A 71 -17.67 6.17 -9.78
C GLU A 71 -18.77 5.98 -8.72
N LEU A 72 -18.45 6.05 -7.42
CA LEU A 72 -19.42 5.96 -6.34
C LEU A 72 -20.25 7.25 -6.22
N GLU A 73 -19.62 8.42 -6.36
CA GLU A 73 -20.28 9.73 -6.35
C GLU A 73 -21.24 9.90 -7.54
N GLU A 74 -20.87 9.43 -8.74
CA GLU A 74 -21.77 9.47 -9.91
C GLU A 74 -23.00 8.55 -9.78
N LEU A 75 -22.94 7.57 -8.87
CA LEU A 75 -24.03 6.63 -8.60
C LEU A 75 -24.95 7.08 -7.44
N GLU A 76 -24.65 8.19 -6.77
CA GLU A 76 -25.52 8.88 -5.80
C GLU A 76 -26.45 9.89 -6.46
#